data_AF-A0A1I6H8G8-F1
#
_entry.id   AF-A0A1I6H8G8-F1
#
_cell.length_a   1.000
_cell.length_b   1.000
_cell.length_c   1.000
_cell.angle_alpha   90.00
_cell.angle_beta   90.00
_cell.angle_gamma   90.00
#
_symmetry.space_group_name_H-M   'P 1'
#
loop_
_entity.id
_entity.type
_entity.pdbx_description
1 polymer ?
#
loop_
_entity_poly.entity_id
_entity_poly.type
_entity_poly.pdbx_seq_one_letter_code
_entity_poly.pdbx_strand_id
1 'polypeptide(L)' 'MIELIKTTDGRIIGAQVKTHLITRPSDETEKDFIKRMNVFAENISRLTEAK' A
#
# COMPACT_ATOMS: atom_id res chain seq x y z
N MET A 1 -1.52 -13.59 2.61
CA MET A 1 -1.72 -14.87 3.35
C MET A 1 -0.36 -15.49 3.61
N ILE A 2 -0.08 -16.00 4.81
CA ILE A 2 1.21 -16.63 5.13
C ILE A 2 1.02 -18.15 5.11
N GLU A 3 1.81 -18.85 4.29
CA GLU A 3 1.84 -20.31 4.23
C GLU A 3 3.12 -20.82 4.90
N LEU A 4 2.99 -21.82 5.77
CA LEU A 4 4.12 -22.45 6.44
C LEU A 4 4.66 -23.61 5.61
N ILE A 5 5.97 -23.64 5.39
CA ILE A 5 6.65 -24.73 4.68
C ILE A 5 7.03 -25.78 5.72
N LYS A 6 6.49 -26.99 5.54
CA LYS A 6 6.71 -28.12 6.45
C LYS A 6 7.48 -29.25 5.76
N THR A 7 8.30 -29.95 6.53
CA THR A 7 8.93 -31.22 6.14
C THR A 7 7.91 -32.37 6.16
N THR A 8 8.27 -33.52 5.58
CA THR A 8 7.42 -34.72 5.55
C THR A 8 7.07 -35.28 6.93
N ASP A 9 7.90 -35.01 7.94
CA ASP A 9 7.66 -35.33 9.35
C ASP A 9 7.00 -34.18 10.14
N GLY A 10 6.57 -33.11 9.46
CA GLY A 10 5.73 -32.05 10.02
C GLY A 10 6.48 -30.88 10.68
N ARG A 11 7.81 -30.84 10.67
CA ARG A 11 8.59 -29.71 11.20
C ARG A 11 8.48 -28.50 10.29
N ILE A 12 8.40 -27.31 10.88
CA ILE A 12 8.34 -26.05 10.13
C ILE A 12 9.77 -25.63 9.79
N ILE A 13 10.07 -25.46 8.50
CA ILE A 13 11.39 -25.04 8.01
C ILE A 13 11.38 -23.65 7.39
N GLY A 14 10.21 -23.04 7.25
CA GLY A 14 10.10 -21.68 6.74
C GLY A 14 8.65 -21.23 6.63
N ALA A 15 8.49 -19.99 6.18
CA ALA A 15 7.21 -19.41 5.86
C ALA A 15 7.33 -18.65 4.52
N GLN A 16 6.35 -18.84 3.64
CA GLN A 16 6.20 -18.08 2.41
C GLN A 16 5.04 -17.12 2.56
N VAL A 17 5.29 -15.85 2.23
CA VAL A 17 4.22 -14.86 2.15
C VAL A 17 3.66 -14.90 0.73
N LYS A 18 2.43 -15.40 0.56
CA LYS A 18 1.64 -15.12 -0.64
C LYS A 18 1.11 -13.71 -0.52
N THR A 19 1.82 -12.77 -1.13
CA THR A 19 1.27 -11.47 -1.47
C THR A 19 0.19 -11.70 -2.51
N HIS A 20 -1.07 -11.54 -2.12
CA HIS A 20 -2.05 -11.15 -3.12
C HIS A 20 -1.50 -9.86 -3.74
N LEU A 21 -1.42 -9.82 -5.06
CA LEU A 21 -1.19 -8.60 -5.82
C LEU A 21 -1.96 -7.49 -5.09
N ILE A 22 -1.21 -6.56 -4.48
CA ILE A 22 -1.80 -5.27 -4.15
C ILE A 22 -2.29 -4.81 -5.51
N THR A 23 -3.60 -4.87 -5.73
CA THR A 23 -4.23 -4.51 -6.98
C THR A 23 -3.61 -3.16 -7.31
N ARG A 24 -2.81 -3.10 -8.38
CA ARG A 24 -2.26 -1.81 -8.81
C ARG A 24 -3.48 -0.89 -8.85
N PRO A 25 -3.47 0.25 -8.14
CA PRO A 25 -4.55 1.19 -8.28
C PRO A 25 -4.76 1.37 -9.78
N SER A 26 -6.00 1.22 -10.25
CA SER A 26 -6.30 1.50 -11.64
C SER A 26 -5.80 2.91 -11.96
N ASP A 27 -5.43 3.20 -13.20
CA ASP A 27 -4.95 4.54 -13.59
C ASP A 27 -5.93 5.65 -13.13
N GLU A 28 -7.23 5.35 -13.01
CA GLU A 28 -8.23 6.25 -12.42
C GLU A 28 -8.03 6.49 -10.92
N THR A 29 -7.72 5.45 -10.14
CA THR A 29 -7.45 5.55 -8.70
C THR A 29 -6.17 6.34 -8.44
N GLU A 30 -5.15 6.18 -9.29
CA GLU A 30 -3.90 6.95 -9.21
C GLU A 30 -4.12 8.44 -9.51
N LYS A 31 -4.90 8.76 -10.56
CA LYS A 31 -5.27 10.15 -10.88
C LYS A 31 -6.06 10.81 -9.75
N ASP A 32 -7.02 10.09 -9.17
CA ASP A 32 -7.81 10.60 -8.05
C ASP A 32 -6.95 10.82 -6.80
N PHE A 33 -5.99 9.93 -6.53
CA PHE A 33 -5.03 10.10 -5.44
C PHE A 33 -4.16 11.34 -5.64
N ILE A 34 -3.58 11.51 -6.83
CA ILE A 34 -2.76 12.68 -7.18
C ILE A 34 -3.56 13.97 -7.04
N LYS A 35 -4.82 13.99 -7.51
CA LYS A 35 -5.70 15.15 -7.38
C LYS A 35 -5.94 15.52 -5.91
N ARG A 36 -6.21 14.54 -5.04
CA ARG A 36 -6.40 14.77 -3.60
C ARG A 36 -5.13 15.30 -2.93
N MET A 37 -3.96 14.78 -3.31
CA MET A 37 -2.68 15.24 -2.79
C MET A 37 -2.39 16.69 -3.18
N ASN A 38 -2.71 17.11 -4.40
CA ASN A 38 -2.54 18.50 -4.83
C ASN A 38 -3.43 19.47 -4.05
N VAL A 39 -4.71 19.13 -3.85
CA VAL A 39 -5.64 19.94 -3.04
C VAL A 39 -5.17 20.04 -1.59
N PHE A 40 -4.66 18.93 -1.03
CA PHE A 40 -4.08 18.93 0.31
C PHE A 40 -2.87 19.87 0.41
N ALA A 41 -1.93 19.77 -0.53
CA ALA A 41 -0.73 20.62 -0.56
C ALA A 41 -1.10 22.11 -0.67
N GLU A 42 -2.06 22.46 -1.53
CA GLU A 42 -2.54 23.84 -1.69
C GLU A 42 -3.14 24.38 -0.38
N ASN A 43 -3.95 23.57 0.31
CA ASN A 43 -4.53 23.97 1.59
C ASN A 43 -3.48 24.16 2.68
N ILE A 44 -2.45 23.30 2.72
CA ILE A 44 -1.33 23.48 3.64
C ILE A 44 -0.58 24.78 3.35
N SER A 45 -0.23 25.05 2.08
CA SER A 45 0.44 26.28 1.69
C SER A 45 -0.33 27.53 2.13
N ARG A 46 -1.65 27.56 1.88
CA ARG A 46 -2.53 28.66 2.32
C ARG A 46 -2.52 28.85 3.85
N LEU A 47 -2.48 27.77 4.62
CA LEU A 47 -2.44 27.84 6.08
C LEU A 47 -1.08 28.33 6.61
N THR A 48 0.02 28.01 5.93
CA THR A 48 1.35 28.52 6.28
C THR A 48 1.56 29.98 5.88
N GLU A 49 0.95 30.45 4.80
CA GLU A 49 1.04 31.85 4.34
C GLU A 49 0.10 32.80 5.10
N ALA A 50 -0.95 32.28 5.73
CA ALA A 50 -1.89 33.06 6.55
C ALA A 50 -1.38 33.32 7.99
N LYS A 51 -0.15 32.92 8.31
CA LYS A 51 0.46 33.02 9.64
C LYS A 51 1.64 33.98 9.63
#